data_AF-A0A940V515-F1
#
_entry.id   AF-A0A940V515-F1
#
_cell.length_a   1.000
_cell.length_b   1.000
_cell.length_c   1.000
_cell.angle_alpha   90.00
_cell.angle_beta   90.00
_cell.angle_gamma   90.00
#
_symmetry.space_group_name_H-M   'P 1'
#
loop_
_entity.id
_entity.type
_entity.pdbx_description
1 polymer ?
#
loop_
_entity_poly.entity_id
_entity_poly.type
_entity_poly.pdbx_seq_one_letter_code
_entity_poly.pdbx_strand_id
1 'polypeptide(L)'
;ELQVPCAKFYLDQPVTNSGRLRQKILAFAEQWQIPVEVELVPDTDAVLTRMERIVTGDSVILDRCTSWFNLARKIIDDNIREAWIVSFSQEAQSR
;
A
#
# COMPACT_ATOMS: atom_id res chain seq x y z
N GLU A 1 4.52 -0.70 18.59
CA GLU A 1 3.39 -0.46 17.67
C GLU A 1 3.66 0.78 16.84
N LEU A 2 3.24 0.78 15.57
CA LEU A 2 3.35 1.95 14.69
C LEU A 2 2.18 2.89 15.03
N GLN A 3 2.48 4.11 15.50
CA GLN A 3 1.47 5.12 15.84
C GLN A 3 0.95 5.81 14.56
N VAL A 4 0.17 5.09 13.75
CA VAL A 4 -0.40 5.62 12.51
C VAL A 4 -1.68 6.40 12.81
N PRO A 5 -1.74 7.72 12.55
CA PRO A 5 -2.89 8.54 12.91
C PRO A 5 -4.09 8.36 11.96
N CYS A 6 -3.87 7.96 10.71
CA CYS A 6 -4.89 7.78 9.68
C CYS A 6 -4.34 6.91 8.54
N ALA A 7 -5.20 6.11 7.90
CA ALA A 7 -4.90 5.43 6.65
C ALA A 7 -5.69 6.07 5.50
N LYS A 8 -4.98 6.55 4.47
CA LYS A 8 -5.58 7.22 3.32
C LYS A 8 -5.40 6.42 2.04
N PHE A 9 -6.50 6.12 1.37
CA PHE A 9 -6.53 5.39 0.10
C PHE A 9 -6.79 6.38 -1.04
N TYR A 10 -5.91 6.36 -2.05
CA TYR A 10 -6.10 7.07 -3.30
C TYR A 10 -6.47 6.07 -4.40
N LEU A 11 -7.58 6.30 -5.08
CA LEU A 11 -8.09 5.43 -6.14
C LEU A 11 -8.26 6.23 -7.44
N ASP A 12 -7.99 5.62 -8.58
CA ASP A 12 -8.20 6.28 -9.87
C ASP A 12 -9.69 6.48 -10.14
N GLN A 13 -10.09 7.74 -10.25
CA GLN A 13 -11.46 8.15 -10.55
C GLN A 13 -11.97 7.58 -11.89
N PRO A 14 -11.17 7.54 -12.98
CA PRO A 14 -11.66 7.04 -14.28
C PRO A 14 -11.92 5.54 -14.32
N VAL A 15 -11.46 4.77 -13.33
CA VAL A 15 -11.67 3.32 -13.27
C VAL A 15 -13.08 3.02 -12.73
N THR A 16 -13.91 2.37 -13.55
CA THR A 16 -15.34 2.14 -13.28
C THR A 16 -15.64 1.51 -11.91
N ASN A 17 -14.73 0.67 -11.39
CA ASN A 17 -14.92 -0.01 -10.11
C ASN A 17 -14.48 0.80 -8.88
N SER A 18 -13.76 1.93 -9.05
CA SER A 18 -13.17 2.68 -7.94
C SER A 18 -14.21 3.23 -6.96
N GLY A 19 -15.35 3.70 -7.45
CA GLY A 19 -16.44 4.19 -6.59
C GLY A 19 -17.00 3.09 -5.68
N ARG A 20 -17.20 1.89 -6.23
CA ARG A 20 -17.67 0.73 -5.47
C ARG A 20 -16.61 0.22 -4.50
N LEU A 21 -15.33 0.25 -4.89
CA LEU A 21 -14.23 -0.11 -4.01
C LEU A 21 -14.13 0.86 -2.83
N ARG A 22 -14.25 2.17 -3.06
CA ARG A 22 -14.31 3.18 -1.99
C ARG A 22 -15.39 2.87 -0.96
N GLN A 23 -16.60 2.57 -1.40
CA GLN A 23 -17.71 2.23 -0.49
C GLN A 23 -17.38 0.99 0.35
N LYS A 24 -16.79 -0.04 -0.25
CA LYS A 24 -16.37 -1.25 0.48
C LYS A 24 -15.28 -0.95 1.50
N ILE A 25 -14.25 -0.20 1.14
CA ILE A 25 -13.15 0.17 2.05
C ILE A 25 -13.72 0.91 3.27
N LEU A 26 -14.57 1.91 3.05
CA LEU A 26 -15.18 2.68 4.13
C LEU A 26 -16.07 1.81 5.04
N ALA A 27 -16.84 0.89 4.47
CA ALA A 27 -17.67 -0.03 5.26
C ALA A 27 -16.83 -0.99 6.13
N PHE A 28 -15.71 -1.51 5.61
CA PHE A 28 -14.79 -2.33 6.42
C PHE A 28 -14.06 -1.50 7.48
N ALA A 29 -13.73 -0.24 7.17
CA ALA A 29 -13.03 0.65 8.07
C ALA A 29 -13.82 0.99 9.35
N GLU A 30 -15.15 0.86 9.35
CA GLU A 30 -15.98 1.02 10.56
C GLU A 30 -15.56 0.06 11.69
N GLN A 31 -14.93 -1.06 11.35
CA GLN A 31 -14.46 -2.07 12.31
C GLN A 31 -13.02 -1.82 12.77
N TRP A 32 -12.33 -0.84 12.19
CA TRP A 32 -10.92 -0.58 12.46
C TRP A 32 -10.77 0.51 13.52
N GLN A 33 -9.77 0.37 14.39
CA GLN A 33 -9.45 1.39 15.41
C GLN A 33 -8.56 2.52 14.86
N ILE A 34 -8.57 2.73 13.54
CA ILE A 34 -7.74 3.73 12.86
C ILE A 34 -8.66 4.53 11.92
N PRO A 35 -8.59 5.87 11.92
CA PRO A 35 -9.31 6.69 10.95
C PRO A 35 -8.93 6.31 9.51
N VAL A 36 -9.94 6.26 8.63
CA VAL A 36 -9.75 5.92 7.21
C VAL A 36 -10.36 6.98 6.31
N GLU A 37 -9.59 7.39 5.32
CA GLU A 37 -10.03 8.28 4.24
C GLU A 37 -9.87 7.57 2.89
N VAL A 38 -10.81 7.82 1.97
CA VAL A 38 -10.72 7.30 0.60
C VAL A 38 -11.07 8.41 -0.39
N GLU A 39 -10.11 8.75 -1.24
CA GLU A 39 -10.21 9.78 -2.28
C GLU A 39 -10.15 9.16 -3.66
N LEU A 40 -11.06 9.59 -4.54
CA LEU A 40 -10.97 9.32 -5.96
C LEU A 40 -10.27 10.51 -6.60
N VAL A 41 -9.14 10.26 -7.28
CA VAL A 41 -8.35 11.30 -7.95
C VAL A 41 -8.22 10.98 -9.44
N PRO A 42 -8.08 11.99 -10.32
CA PRO A 42 -7.95 11.75 -11.76
C PRO A 42 -6.73 10.90 -12.13
N ASP A 43 -5.65 11.03 -11.36
CA ASP A 43 -4.37 10.37 -11.56
C ASP A 43 -3.74 10.09 -10.18
N THR A 44 -3.69 8.82 -9.79
CA THR A 44 -3.09 8.41 -8.51
C THR A 44 -1.57 8.49 -8.51
N ASP A 45 -0.91 8.19 -9.63
CA ASP A 45 0.56 8.23 -9.76
C ASP A 45 1.07 9.64 -9.48
N ALA A 46 0.45 10.65 -10.09
CA ALA A 46 0.83 12.06 -9.91
C ALA A 46 0.74 12.53 -8.45
N VAL A 47 -0.20 11.96 -7.69
CA VAL A 47 -0.39 12.24 -6.27
C VAL A 47 0.64 11.48 -5.42
N LEU A 48 0.70 10.16 -5.57
CA LEU A 48 1.48 9.27 -4.70
C LEU A 48 3.00 9.45 -4.87
N THR A 49 3.46 9.77 -6.09
CA THR A 49 4.89 10.00 -6.37
C THR A 49 5.49 11.19 -5.61
N ARG A 50 4.66 12.08 -5.05
CA ARG A 50 5.11 13.28 -4.32
C ARG A 50 4.96 13.16 -2.80
N MET A 51 4.49 12.02 -2.31
CA MET A 51 4.15 11.80 -0.91
C MET A 51 5.19 10.95 -0.19
N GLU A 52 5.11 11.00 1.14
CA GLU A 52 5.87 10.14 2.05
C GLU A 52 4.97 9.02 2.60
N ARG A 53 5.59 7.97 3.15
CA ARG A 53 4.90 6.86 3.83
C ARG A 53 3.90 6.13 2.92
N ILE A 54 4.27 5.95 1.65
CA ILE A 54 3.43 5.29 0.66
C ILE A 54 3.42 3.77 0.85
N VAL A 55 2.26 3.16 0.58
CA VAL A 55 2.11 1.71 0.47
C VAL A 55 1.55 1.42 -0.92
N THR A 56 2.35 0.76 -1.76
CA THR A 56 1.97 0.40 -3.13
C THR A 56 2.76 -0.82 -3.61
N GLY A 57 2.25 -1.47 -4.66
CA GLY A 57 2.98 -2.49 -5.43
C GLY A 57 3.46 -2.00 -6.79
N ASP A 58 3.17 -0.75 -7.16
CA ASP A 58 3.56 -0.17 -8.44
C ASP A 58 5.02 0.28 -8.42
N SER A 59 5.84 -0.23 -9.34
CA SER A 59 7.27 0.07 -9.40
C SER A 59 7.57 1.53 -9.70
N VAL A 60 6.77 2.20 -10.54
CA VAL A 60 7.00 3.61 -10.91
C VAL A 60 6.82 4.51 -9.69
N ILE A 61 5.84 4.22 -8.85
CA ILE A 61 5.64 4.96 -7.60
C ILE A 61 6.74 4.63 -6.59
N LEU A 62 7.10 3.36 -6.44
CA LEU A 62 8.18 2.94 -5.53
C LEU A 62 9.51 3.62 -5.83
N ASP A 63 9.84 3.80 -7.11
CA ASP A 63 11.07 4.44 -7.57
C ASP A 63 11.11 5.96 -7.34
N ARG A 64 9.95 6.59 -7.18
CA ARG A 64 9.81 8.06 -7.23
C ARG A 64 9.28 8.70 -5.96
N CYS A 65 8.50 7.99 -5.16
CA CYS A 65 7.95 8.52 -3.93
C CYS A 65 9.05 8.85 -2.92
N THR A 66 8.78 9.76 -2.00
CA THR A 66 9.79 10.21 -1.02
C THR A 66 10.14 9.11 -0.02
N SER A 67 9.16 8.29 0.37
CA SER A 67 9.36 7.11 1.21
C SER A 67 8.18 6.16 1.11
N TRP A 68 8.46 4.87 1.27
CA TRP A 68 7.44 3.82 1.24
C TRP A 68 7.65 2.77 2.32
N PHE A 69 6.59 2.03 2.63
CA PHE A 69 6.60 0.92 3.57
C PHE A 69 6.11 -0.36 2.90
N ASN A 70 6.88 -1.43 3.04
CA ASN A 70 6.51 -2.73 2.48
C ASN A 70 5.45 -3.43 3.35
N LEU A 71 4.19 -2.98 3.25
CA LEU A 71 3.09 -3.55 4.01
C LEU A 71 2.84 -5.02 3.67
N ALA A 72 2.97 -5.41 2.40
CA ALA A 72 2.78 -6.79 1.97
C ALA A 72 3.78 -7.73 2.65
N ARG A 73 5.07 -7.35 2.68
CA ARG A 73 6.10 -8.11 3.39
C ARG A 73 5.79 -8.24 4.87
N LYS A 74 5.39 -7.15 5.52
CA LYS A 74 5.03 -7.16 6.95
C LYS A 74 3.87 -8.09 7.26
N ILE A 75 2.80 -8.07 6.43
CA ILE A 75 1.64 -8.95 6.60
C ILE A 75 2.06 -10.41 6.48
N ILE A 76 2.88 -10.74 5.49
CA ILE A 76 3.41 -12.10 5.28
C ILE A 76 4.21 -12.56 6.50
N ASP A 77 5.21 -11.77 6.91
CA ASP A 77 6.09 -12.13 8.03
C ASP A 77 5.31 -12.33 9.34
N ASP A 78 4.27 -11.53 9.57
CA ASP A 78 3.48 -11.59 10.81
C ASP A 78 2.40 -12.68 10.82
N ASN A 79 1.74 -12.92 9.67
CA ASN A 79 0.47 -13.65 9.64
C ASN A 79 0.52 -14.93 8.79
N ILE A 80 1.51 -15.08 7.90
CA ILE A 80 1.56 -16.18 6.93
C ILE A 80 2.85 -16.98 7.14
N ARG A 81 2.82 -17.86 8.16
CA ARG A 81 4.00 -18.62 8.62
C ARG A 81 4.63 -19.51 7.55
N GLU A 82 3.82 -20.05 6.65
CA GLU A 82 4.26 -20.99 5.60
C GLU A 82 4.16 -20.36 4.21
N ALA A 83 4.38 -19.05 4.12
CA ALA A 83 4.40 -18.36 2.83
C ALA A 83 5.47 -18.96 1.91
N TRP A 84 5.11 -19.27 0.67
CA TRP A 84 6.07 -19.63 -0.35
C TRP A 84 6.83 -18.39 -0.82
N ILE A 85 8.07 -18.25 -0.37
CA ILE A 85 8.93 -17.09 -0.66
C ILE A 85 10.07 -17.53 -1.57
N VAL A 86 10.16 -16.91 -2.74
CA VAL A 86 11.30 -17.04 -3.64
C VAL A 86 12.19 -15.83 -3.48
N SER A 87 13.42 -16.03 -3.00
CA SER A 87 14.42 -14.96 -2.94
C SER A 87 15.22 -14.92 -4.25
N PHE A 88 15.28 -13.74 -4.86
CA PHE A 88 16.15 -13.46 -6.00
C PHE A 88 17.48 -12.81 -5.60
N SER A 89 17.77 -12.70 -4.30
CA SER A 89 19.08 -12.25 -3.83
C SER A 89 20.15 -13.22 -4.34
N GLN A 90 21.01 -12.76 -5.24
CA GLN A 90 22.29 -13.43 -5.45
C GLN A 90 23.02 -13.36 -4.11
N GLU A 91 23.16 -14.50 -3.42
CA GLU A 91 24.27 -14.64 -2.50
C GLU A 91 25.52 -14.37 -3.33
N ALA A 92 26.17 -13.22 -3.12
CA ALA A 92 27.54 -13.07 -3.54
C ALA A 92 28.27 -14.23 -2.87
N GLN A 93 28.65 -15.24 -3.67
CA GLN A 93 29.49 -16.34 -3.23
C GLN A 93 30.80 -15.70 -2.74
N SER A 94 30.88 -15.51 -1.42
CA SER A 94 32.12 -15.18 -0.74
C SER A 94 33.12 -16.29 -1.05
N ARG A 95 34.12 -15.96 -1.85
CA ARG A 95 35.38 -16.71 -1.92
C ARG A 95 36.24 -16.35 -0.73
#